data_AF-A0A226DBD6-F1
#
_entry.id   AF-A0A226DBD6-F1
#
_cell.length_a   1.000
_cell.length_b   1.000
_cell.length_c   1.000
_cell.angle_alpha   90.00
_cell.angle_beta   90.00
_cell.angle_gamma   90.00
#
_symmetry.space_group_name_H-M   'P 1'
#
loop_
_entity.id
_entity.type
_entity.pdbx_description
1 polymer ?
#
loop_
_entity_poly.entity_id
_entity_poly.type
_entity_poly.pdbx_seq_one_letter_code
_entity_poly.pdbx_strand_id
1 'polypeptide(L)'
;MWAVFKTFVDQFRNRSPLPLFVWVDREEVSYIPLSKKQNTFVHFSFSDQDLKIIRIYLLVFFMFLPLSFASMAFVLTRRSTLFTQIMNPIKGLKKFGNDIRITSWLKETPPDYRILKLAMRFQIWLSNYPLYVIVLTAVFINVDPLEFPVTRVVVFMLSSSTSSPIEPTLISLLIRSTLIIIFLTDLLKAVNAFFIVGLMVVCSASEVLQVLTSLNSRIAQRVVWSGRNLQEREVKLYRELLIWMGFTNQNFCRFAVPPLIFFGVSFLIFGIYGSIRMRDQMQVVIYLLVPIASFLAFLFVVLLIPEAAKVFERSNLYLVMTRRSLRRGTLEEKVFRSLRPMGIQVASFGLVKNDLMKIVIRVLTENTCNLLITF
;
A
#
# COMPACT_ATOMS: atom_id res chain seq x y z
N MET A 1 16.47 -13.11 4.19
CA MET A 1 15.40 -12.34 4.88
C MET A 1 14.83 -13.06 6.09
N TRP A 2 14.31 -14.29 5.97
CA TRP A 2 13.82 -15.04 7.14
C TRP A 2 14.88 -15.19 8.24
N ALA A 3 16.14 -15.46 7.88
CA ALA A 3 17.24 -15.49 8.83
C ALA A 3 17.44 -14.16 9.57
N VAL A 4 17.38 -13.01 8.87
CA VAL A 4 17.53 -11.67 9.46
C VAL A 4 16.35 -11.34 10.38
N PHE A 5 15.13 -11.69 9.97
CA PHE A 5 13.94 -11.55 10.82
C PHE A 5 14.03 -12.43 12.07
N LYS A 6 14.50 -13.67 11.92
CA LYS A 6 14.77 -14.58 13.04
C LYS A 6 15.83 -14.01 13.97
N THR A 7 16.95 -13.49 13.46
CA THR A 7 17.98 -12.84 14.29
C THR A 7 17.44 -11.62 15.04
N PHE A 8 16.60 -10.80 14.40
CA PHE A 8 15.94 -9.66 15.04
C PHE A 8 15.00 -10.12 16.17
N VAL A 9 14.16 -11.13 15.92
CA VAL A 9 13.26 -11.70 16.92
C VAL A 9 14.04 -12.33 18.08
N ASP A 10 15.10 -13.09 17.78
CA ASP A 10 15.93 -13.74 18.79
C ASP A 10 16.72 -12.72 19.64
N GLN A 11 17.18 -11.61 19.04
CA GLN A 11 17.86 -10.52 19.76
C GLN A 11 16.96 -9.80 20.75
N PHE A 12 15.67 -9.65 20.44
CA PHE A 12 14.73 -9.09 21.40
C PHE A 12 14.24 -10.14 22.41
N ARG A 13 14.03 -11.40 21.98
CA ARG A 13 13.50 -12.48 22.83
C ARG A 13 14.47 -12.93 23.92
N ASN A 14 15.77 -12.91 23.62
CA ASN A 14 16.82 -13.29 24.56
C ASN A 14 17.36 -12.11 25.37
N ARG A 15 16.76 -10.92 25.25
CA ARG A 15 16.90 -9.95 26.34
C ARG A 15 16.15 -10.55 27.51
N SER A 16 16.90 -10.99 28.53
CA SER A 16 16.36 -11.13 29.87
C SER A 16 15.46 -9.93 30.08
N PRO A 17 14.17 -10.10 30.42
CA PRO A 17 13.40 -8.96 30.88
C PRO A 17 14.29 -8.34 31.94
N LEU A 18 14.75 -7.10 31.71
CA LEU A 18 15.36 -6.34 32.79
C LEU A 18 14.32 -6.51 33.89
N PRO A 19 14.67 -7.13 35.03
CA PRO A 19 13.74 -7.14 36.11
C PRO A 19 13.55 -5.66 36.38
N LEU A 20 12.39 -5.14 35.98
CA LEU A 20 11.83 -3.92 36.51
C LEU A 20 11.47 -4.27 37.96
N PHE A 21 12.48 -4.60 38.75
CA PHE A 21 12.49 -4.16 40.12
C PHE A 21 12.54 -2.64 40.00
N VAL A 22 11.36 -2.04 40.02
CA VAL A 22 11.24 -0.75 40.66
C VAL A 22 11.62 -1.03 42.12
N TRP A 23 12.92 -0.98 42.42
CA TRP A 23 13.34 -0.63 43.76
C TRP A 23 12.81 0.78 43.94
N VAL A 24 11.64 0.89 44.57
CA VAL A 24 11.32 2.09 45.35
C VAL A 24 12.23 2.01 46.56
N ASP A 25 13.53 2.23 46.35
CA ASP A 25 14.33 2.76 47.43
C ASP A 25 13.70 4.09 47.76
N ARG A 26 13.42 4.24 49.05
CA ARG A 26 12.80 5.41 49.66
C ARG A 26 13.83 6.54 49.63
N GLU A 27 14.25 6.97 48.45
CA GLU A 27 14.83 8.29 48.28
C GLU A 27 13.73 9.27 48.65
N GLU A 28 14.04 10.16 49.58
CA GLU A 28 13.23 11.32 49.90
C GLU A 28 12.99 12.08 48.59
N VAL A 29 11.85 11.84 47.97
CA VAL A 29 11.33 12.68 46.90
C VAL A 29 10.99 13.99 47.59
N SER A 30 11.97 14.88 47.68
CA SER A 30 11.74 16.28 47.99
C SER A 30 10.89 16.83 46.86
N TYR A 31 9.58 16.81 47.06
CA TYR A 31 8.64 17.55 46.25
C TYR A 31 8.96 19.02 46.46
N ILE A 32 9.80 19.58 45.59
CA ILE A 32 9.85 21.02 45.40
C ILE A 32 8.52 21.34 44.71
N PRO A 33 7.58 22.05 45.36
CA PRO A 33 6.34 22.43 44.71
C PRO A 33 6.68 23.35 43.53
N LEU A 34 6.62 22.80 42.32
CA LEU A 34 6.83 23.55 41.10
C LEU A 34 5.74 24.61 41.01
N SER A 35 6.19 25.86 41.11
CA SER A 35 5.43 27.07 40.81
C SER A 35 4.64 26.88 39.50
N LYS A 36 3.34 27.19 39.56
CA LYS A 36 2.30 27.03 38.51
C LYS A 36 2.58 27.67 37.13
N LYS A 37 3.80 28.13 36.85
CA LYS A 37 4.13 28.96 35.68
C LYS A 37 5.33 28.51 34.84
N GLN A 38 6.00 27.41 35.15
CA GLN A 38 7.05 26.89 34.28
C GLN A 38 6.53 25.75 33.41
N ASN A 39 6.36 26.04 32.11
CA ASN A 39 6.31 25.03 31.06
C ASN A 39 7.67 24.31 31.04
N THR A 40 7.86 23.35 31.94
CA THR A 40 9.01 22.46 31.94
C THR A 40 8.92 21.59 30.70
N PHE A 41 9.68 21.96 29.66
CA PHE A 41 10.06 21.01 28.62
C PHE A 41 10.83 19.88 29.30
N VAL A 42 10.19 18.72 29.40
CA VAL A 42 10.84 17.51 29.91
C VAL A 42 11.96 17.16 28.93
N HIS A 43 13.21 17.39 29.36
CA HIS A 43 14.38 16.97 28.61
C HIS A 43 14.49 15.45 28.72
N PHE A 44 14.08 14.73 27.67
CA PHE A 44 14.30 13.29 27.57
C PHE A 44 15.78 13.04 27.22
N SER A 45 16.58 12.62 28.20
CA SER A 45 17.91 12.08 27.94
C SER A 45 17.77 10.61 27.53
N PHE A 46 17.87 10.33 26.24
CA PHE A 46 17.86 8.96 25.72
C PHE A 46 19.18 8.26 26.04
N SER A 47 19.11 6.99 26.45
CA SER A 47 20.31 6.17 26.54
C SER A 47 20.82 5.84 25.13
N ASP A 48 22.14 5.70 24.94
CA ASP A 48 22.72 5.29 23.65
C ASP A 48 22.16 3.95 23.16
N GLN A 49 21.75 3.09 24.11
CA GLN A 49 21.13 1.80 23.82
C GLN A 49 19.75 1.96 23.17
N ASP A 50 18.94 2.92 23.61
CA ASP A 50 17.60 3.18 23.06
C ASP A 50 17.71 3.71 21.63
N LEU A 51 18.62 4.65 21.38
CA LEU A 51 18.89 5.17 20.04
C LEU A 51 19.33 4.07 19.06
N LYS A 52 20.15 3.13 19.53
CA LYS A 52 20.58 1.98 18.73
C LYS A 52 19.39 1.08 18.35
N ILE A 53 18.48 0.82 19.29
CA ILE A 53 17.27 0.00 19.05
C ILE A 53 16.35 0.70 18.05
N ILE A 54 16.09 1.99 18.26
CA ILE A 54 15.26 2.81 17.38
C ILE A 54 15.83 2.81 15.96
N ARG A 55 17.15 2.96 15.81
CA ARG A 55 17.82 2.92 14.52
C ARG A 55 17.68 1.57 13.82
N ILE A 56 17.86 0.46 14.54
CA ILE A 56 17.68 -0.89 13.98
C ILE A 56 16.23 -1.07 13.53
N TYR A 57 15.27 -0.70 14.37
CA TYR A 57 13.85 -0.77 14.04
C TYR A 57 13.53 0.05 12.78
N LEU A 58 13.96 1.31 12.73
CA LEU A 58 13.76 2.17 11.58
C LEU A 58 14.40 1.61 10.32
N LEU A 59 15.61 1.07 10.41
CA LEU A 59 16.29 0.46 9.28
C LEU A 59 15.49 -0.74 8.75
N VAL A 60 14.99 -1.61 9.63
CA VAL A 60 14.10 -2.72 9.24
C VAL A 60 12.82 -2.17 8.60
N PHE A 61 12.14 -1.21 9.23
CA PHE A 61 10.93 -0.58 8.72
C PHE A 61 11.13 0.03 7.32
N PHE A 62 12.21 0.78 7.12
CA PHE A 62 12.58 1.39 5.84
C PHE A 62 13.06 0.40 4.80
N MET A 63 13.47 -0.83 5.16
CA MET A 63 13.76 -1.87 4.18
C MET A 63 12.48 -2.48 3.60
N PHE A 64 11.42 -2.66 4.40
CA PHE A 64 10.15 -3.22 3.91
C PHE A 64 9.43 -2.32 2.92
N LEU A 65 9.56 -1.00 3.09
CA LEU A 65 8.88 -0.02 2.23
C LEU A 65 9.30 -0.11 0.74
N PRO A 66 10.58 0.03 0.34
CA PRO A 66 11.00 -0.10 -1.05
C PRO A 66 10.78 -1.51 -1.59
N LEU A 67 10.91 -2.56 -0.76
CA LEU A 67 10.62 -3.93 -1.19
C LEU A 67 9.16 -4.11 -1.62
N SER A 68 8.23 -3.40 -0.98
CA SER A 68 6.81 -3.40 -1.35
C SER A 68 6.54 -2.82 -2.74
N PHE A 69 7.37 -1.85 -3.17
CA PHE A 69 7.18 -1.11 -4.43
C PHE A 69 8.27 -1.39 -5.48
N ALA A 70 9.25 -2.23 -5.18
CA ALA A 70 10.34 -2.57 -6.08
C ALA A 70 9.83 -3.15 -7.41
N SER A 71 8.77 -3.96 -7.36
CA SER A 71 8.11 -4.50 -8.54
C SER A 71 7.52 -3.38 -9.42
N MET A 72 6.93 -2.36 -8.81
CA MET A 72 6.40 -1.21 -9.53
C MET A 72 7.51 -0.35 -10.13
N ALA A 73 8.57 -0.08 -9.36
CA ALA A 73 9.74 0.64 -9.86
C ALA A 73 10.38 -0.08 -11.05
N PHE A 74 10.44 -1.40 -11.01
CA PHE A 74 10.90 -2.22 -12.13
C PHE A 74 9.98 -2.09 -13.37
N VAL A 75 8.66 -2.14 -13.18
CA VAL A 75 7.71 -1.95 -14.30
C VAL A 75 7.83 -0.56 -14.90
N LEU A 76 7.95 0.49 -14.08
CA LEU A 76 8.14 1.87 -14.53
C LEU A 76 9.41 2.04 -15.37
N THR A 77 10.51 1.45 -14.93
CA THR A 77 11.82 1.63 -15.59
C THR A 77 11.99 0.74 -16.81
N ARG A 78 11.59 -0.53 -16.75
CA ARG A 78 11.84 -1.52 -17.80
C ARG A 78 10.67 -1.75 -18.75
N ARG A 79 9.45 -1.40 -18.34
CA ARG A 79 8.22 -1.76 -19.06
C ARG A 79 7.20 -0.62 -19.07
N SER A 80 7.65 0.62 -19.25
CA SER A 80 6.78 1.81 -19.27
C SER A 80 5.69 1.73 -20.35
N THR A 81 5.95 1.06 -21.47
CA THR A 81 4.99 0.79 -22.55
C THR A 81 3.80 -0.07 -22.12
N LEU A 82 3.92 -0.85 -21.02
CA LEU A 82 2.79 -1.58 -20.48
C LEU A 82 1.69 -0.65 -19.99
N PHE A 83 2.02 0.54 -19.48
CA PHE A 83 0.99 1.46 -19.00
C PHE A 83 0.12 1.93 -20.15
N THR A 84 0.69 2.39 -21.26
CA THR A 84 -0.11 2.81 -22.43
C THR A 84 -0.97 1.66 -22.96
N GLN A 85 -0.45 0.43 -22.97
CA GLN A 85 -1.21 -0.76 -23.36
C GLN A 85 -2.36 -1.09 -22.40
N ILE A 86 -2.22 -0.83 -21.10
CA ILE A 86 -3.29 -1.03 -20.11
C ILE A 86 -4.29 0.13 -20.15
N MET A 87 -3.82 1.38 -20.27
CA MET A 87 -4.68 2.58 -20.20
C MET A 87 -5.51 2.77 -21.49
N ASN A 88 -4.92 2.56 -22.67
CA ASN A 88 -5.58 2.88 -23.95
C ASN A 88 -6.91 2.13 -24.17
N PRO A 89 -7.00 0.81 -23.91
CA PRO A 89 -8.24 0.05 -24.09
C PRO A 89 -9.39 0.51 -23.19
N ILE A 90 -9.10 1.12 -22.03
CA ILE A 90 -10.12 1.55 -21.07
C ILE A 90 -11.06 2.58 -21.68
N LYS A 91 -10.54 3.52 -22.47
CA LYS A 91 -11.38 4.51 -23.15
C LYS A 91 -12.35 3.82 -24.12
N GLY A 92 -11.88 2.80 -24.83
CA GLY A 92 -12.70 1.98 -25.73
C GLY A 92 -13.78 1.21 -24.98
N LEU A 93 -13.40 0.50 -23.92
CA LEU A 93 -14.33 -0.26 -23.07
C LEU A 93 -15.40 0.63 -22.42
N LYS A 94 -15.02 1.80 -21.90
CA LYS A 94 -15.96 2.77 -21.32
C LYS A 94 -16.90 3.34 -22.37
N LYS A 95 -16.39 3.69 -23.56
CA LYS A 95 -17.22 4.16 -24.67
C LYS A 95 -18.23 3.09 -25.08
N PHE A 96 -17.77 1.84 -25.26
CA PHE A 96 -18.64 0.75 -25.67
C PHE A 96 -19.72 0.42 -24.61
N GLY A 97 -19.34 0.44 -23.32
CA GLY A 97 -20.30 0.33 -22.21
C GLY A 97 -21.32 1.46 -22.19
N ASN A 98 -20.90 2.70 -22.46
CA ASN A 98 -21.79 3.85 -22.54
C ASN A 98 -22.75 3.77 -23.74
N ASP A 99 -22.29 3.29 -24.91
CA ASP A 99 -23.14 3.11 -26.09
C ASP A 99 -24.24 2.06 -25.82
N ILE A 100 -23.90 0.96 -25.15
CA ILE A 100 -24.88 -0.05 -24.70
C ILE A 100 -25.83 0.56 -23.66
N ARG A 101 -25.31 1.37 -22.74
CA ARG A 101 -26.13 2.04 -21.74
C ARG A 101 -27.14 3.02 -22.34
N ILE A 102 -26.73 3.84 -23.32
CA ILE A 102 -27.61 4.78 -24.02
C ILE A 102 -28.74 4.02 -24.74
N THR A 103 -28.40 2.94 -25.43
CA THR A 103 -29.39 2.12 -26.15
C THR A 103 -30.36 1.37 -25.21
N SER A 104 -29.95 1.10 -23.97
CA SER A 104 -30.79 0.41 -22.97
C SER A 104 -31.79 1.30 -22.22
N TRP A 105 -31.80 2.63 -22.47
CA TRP A 105 -32.62 3.61 -21.75
C TRP A 105 -32.39 3.62 -20.21
N LEU A 106 -31.23 3.13 -19.74
CA LEU A 106 -30.88 3.13 -18.33
C LEU A 106 -30.29 4.47 -17.88
N LYS A 107 -31.05 5.20 -17.06
CA LYS A 107 -30.55 6.30 -16.22
C LYS A 107 -29.95 5.77 -14.91
N GLU A 108 -29.01 4.83 -14.98
CA GLU A 108 -28.27 4.43 -13.77
C GLU A 108 -27.15 5.42 -13.48
N THR A 109 -27.11 6.03 -12.30
CA THR A 109 -25.97 6.90 -11.97
C THR A 109 -24.68 6.06 -11.93
N PRO A 110 -23.58 6.55 -12.53
CA PRO A 110 -22.30 5.88 -12.37
C PRO A 110 -21.97 5.79 -10.87
N PRO A 111 -21.24 4.74 -10.44
CA PRO A 111 -20.81 4.61 -9.05
C PRO A 111 -20.08 5.89 -8.59
N ASP A 112 -20.41 6.35 -7.38
CA ASP A 112 -19.79 7.54 -6.83
C ASP A 112 -18.35 7.24 -6.36
N TYR A 113 -17.38 7.72 -7.13
CA TYR A 113 -15.96 7.63 -6.81
C TYR A 113 -15.43 8.83 -6.02
N ARG A 114 -16.29 9.61 -5.38
CA ARG A 114 -15.88 10.80 -4.60
C ARG A 114 -14.84 10.48 -3.54
N ILE A 115 -15.05 9.40 -2.77
CA ILE A 115 -14.12 8.97 -1.72
C ILE A 115 -12.76 8.60 -2.33
N LEU A 116 -12.78 7.86 -3.44
CA LEU A 116 -11.56 7.40 -4.09
C LEU A 116 -10.78 8.56 -4.72
N LYS A 117 -11.47 9.52 -5.33
CA LYS A 117 -10.88 10.74 -5.87
C LYS A 117 -10.26 11.59 -4.76
N LEU A 118 -10.94 11.68 -3.61
CA LEU A 118 -10.41 12.36 -2.43
C LEU A 118 -9.15 11.67 -1.92
N ALA A 119 -9.18 10.34 -1.77
CA ALA A 119 -8.02 9.56 -1.36
C ALA A 119 -6.82 9.71 -2.31
N MET A 120 -7.05 9.70 -3.63
CA MET A 120 -6.00 9.93 -4.62
C MET A 120 -5.40 11.34 -4.52
N ARG A 121 -6.24 12.37 -4.37
CA ARG A 121 -5.76 13.75 -4.15
C ARG A 121 -4.96 13.86 -2.85
N PHE A 122 -5.47 13.26 -1.78
CA PHE A 122 -4.81 13.24 -0.48
C PHE A 122 -3.45 12.54 -0.54
N GLN A 123 -3.37 11.37 -1.19
CA GLN A 123 -2.11 10.65 -1.35
C GLN A 123 -1.09 11.44 -2.17
N ILE A 124 -1.50 12.05 -3.29
CA ILE A 124 -0.61 12.88 -4.11
C ILE A 124 -0.10 14.07 -3.28
N TRP A 125 -1.00 14.75 -2.56
CA TRP A 125 -0.64 15.85 -1.68
C TRP A 125 0.36 15.42 -0.59
N LEU A 126 0.10 14.29 0.09
CA LEU A 126 0.97 13.76 1.14
C LEU A 126 2.35 13.35 0.60
N SER A 127 2.40 12.84 -0.63
CA SER A 127 3.64 12.48 -1.30
C SER A 127 4.49 13.68 -1.72
N ASN A 128 3.89 14.85 -1.94
CA ASN A 128 4.63 16.01 -2.45
C ASN A 128 5.21 16.92 -1.35
N TYR A 129 4.60 16.98 -0.17
CA TYR A 129 4.95 18.01 0.83
C TYR A 129 5.53 17.46 2.14
N PRO A 130 4.74 16.85 3.04
CA PRO A 130 5.19 16.60 4.41
C PRO A 130 6.33 15.59 4.50
N LEU A 131 6.39 14.61 3.58
CA LEU A 131 7.40 13.55 3.65
C LEU A 131 8.82 14.08 3.45
N TYR A 132 9.05 15.02 2.53
CA TYR A 132 10.39 15.58 2.32
C TYR A 132 10.89 16.34 3.55
N VAL A 133 10.01 17.14 4.17
CA VAL A 133 10.35 17.92 5.36
C VAL A 133 10.69 16.98 6.52
N ILE A 134 9.82 16.00 6.80
CA ILE A 134 10.04 15.04 7.90
C ILE A 134 11.35 14.27 7.71
N VAL A 135 11.64 13.85 6.48
CA VAL A 135 12.85 13.09 6.17
C VAL A 135 14.11 13.97 6.28
N LEU A 136 14.07 15.21 5.82
CA LEU A 136 15.17 16.16 6.03
C LEU A 136 15.42 16.44 7.51
N THR A 137 14.35 16.58 8.31
CA THR A 137 14.49 16.71 9.77
C THR A 137 15.09 15.46 10.39
N ALA A 138 14.72 14.26 9.93
CA ALA A 138 15.33 13.01 10.40
C ALA A 138 16.84 12.93 10.09
N VAL A 139 17.25 13.45 8.92
CA VAL A 139 18.67 13.54 8.54
C VAL A 139 19.41 14.55 9.41
N PHE A 140 18.80 15.72 9.66
CA PHE A 140 19.37 16.76 10.52
C PHE A 140 19.61 16.27 11.96
N ILE A 141 18.73 15.41 12.47
CA ILE A 141 18.85 14.83 13.83
C ILE A 141 19.69 13.53 13.84
N ASN A 142 20.29 13.14 12.71
CA ASN A 142 21.12 11.94 12.58
C ASN A 142 20.42 10.61 12.92
N VAL A 143 19.14 10.49 12.56
CA VAL A 143 18.36 9.27 12.78
C VAL A 143 18.12 8.49 11.47
N ASP A 144 18.58 8.99 10.33
CA ASP A 144 18.54 8.26 9.07
C ASP A 144 19.50 7.06 9.06
N PRO A 145 19.17 6.01 8.27
CA PRO A 145 20.00 4.81 8.18
C PRO A 145 21.35 5.04 7.48
N LEU A 146 21.59 6.19 6.83
CA LEU A 146 22.82 6.46 6.08
C LEU A 146 23.91 7.12 6.92
N GLU A 147 23.64 7.52 8.17
CA GLU A 147 24.64 8.15 9.03
C GLU A 147 25.91 7.30 9.14
N PHE A 148 25.79 6.06 9.61
CA PHE A 148 26.96 5.20 9.84
C PHE A 148 27.82 4.95 8.57
N PRO A 149 27.26 4.51 7.42
CA PRO A 149 28.08 4.24 6.24
C PRO A 149 28.67 5.52 5.62
N VAL A 150 27.88 6.61 5.52
CA VAL A 150 28.35 7.83 4.83
C VAL A 150 29.33 8.60 5.71
N THR A 151 29.02 8.80 6.99
CA THR A 151 29.91 9.51 7.90
C THR A 151 31.24 8.78 8.02
N ARG A 152 31.26 7.44 8.10
CA ARG A 152 32.50 6.68 8.15
C ARG A 152 33.36 6.86 6.90
N VAL A 153 32.76 6.81 5.71
CA VAL A 153 33.49 6.99 4.43
C VAL A 153 34.00 8.43 4.30
N VAL A 154 33.17 9.43 4.60
CA VAL A 154 33.52 10.84 4.48
C VAL A 154 34.61 11.23 5.48
N VAL A 155 34.49 10.80 6.74
CA VAL A 155 35.52 11.02 7.77
C VAL A 155 36.82 10.32 7.37
N PHE A 156 36.78 9.08 6.89
CA PHE A 156 37.99 8.38 6.44
C PHE A 156 38.70 9.09 5.29
N MET A 157 37.96 9.62 4.31
CA MET A 157 38.55 10.31 3.15
C MET A 157 39.09 11.71 3.47
N LEU A 158 38.47 12.44 4.40
CA LEU A 158 38.82 13.84 4.73
C LEU A 158 39.78 13.97 5.92
N SER A 159 39.82 12.98 6.82
CA SER A 159 40.71 13.00 8.00
C SER A 159 42.20 13.04 7.64
N SER A 160 42.56 12.71 6.41
CA SER A 160 43.94 12.79 5.92
C SER A 160 44.41 14.19 5.48
N SER A 161 43.51 15.18 5.35
CA SER A 161 43.85 16.42 4.62
C SER A 161 43.41 17.75 5.26
N THR A 162 42.49 17.78 6.23
CA THR A 162 41.97 19.05 6.77
C THR A 162 42.14 19.20 8.28
N SER A 163 42.55 20.40 8.71
CA SER A 163 42.76 20.77 10.11
C SER A 163 41.48 21.18 10.86
N SER A 164 40.34 21.34 10.15
CA SER A 164 39.08 21.77 10.75
C SER A 164 38.01 20.66 10.76
N PRO A 165 37.39 20.35 11.92
CA PRO A 165 36.39 19.28 12.04
C PRO A 165 35.00 19.66 11.50
N ILE A 166 34.77 20.91 11.11
CA ILE A 166 33.44 21.42 10.73
C ILE A 166 33.09 21.04 9.29
N GLU A 167 34.04 21.13 8.35
CA GLU A 167 33.84 20.82 6.94
C GLU A 167 33.30 19.40 6.64
N PRO A 168 33.85 18.31 7.22
CA PRO A 168 33.40 16.95 6.88
C PRO A 168 31.95 16.67 7.32
N THR A 169 31.49 17.32 8.39
CA THR A 169 30.11 17.12 8.91
C THR A 169 29.07 17.74 7.98
N LEU A 170 29.32 18.95 7.49
CA LEU A 170 28.43 19.63 6.54
C LEU A 170 28.38 18.87 5.20
N ILE A 171 29.52 18.42 4.69
CA ILE A 171 29.60 17.62 3.46
C ILE A 171 28.82 16.30 3.63
N SER A 172 28.99 15.60 4.77
CA SER A 172 28.25 14.38 5.07
C SER A 172 26.74 14.61 5.10
N LEU A 173 26.28 15.69 5.75
CA LEU A 173 24.87 16.06 5.83
C LEU A 173 24.26 16.31 4.44
N LEU A 174 24.96 17.05 3.57
CA LEU A 174 24.51 17.33 2.21
C LEU A 174 24.42 16.08 1.36
N ILE A 175 25.43 15.19 1.42
CA ILE A 175 25.42 13.92 0.68
C ILE A 175 24.26 13.03 1.15
N ARG A 176 24.07 12.86 2.47
CA ARG A 176 22.98 12.07 3.05
C ARG A 176 21.61 12.61 2.64
N SER A 177 21.41 13.92 2.78
CA SER A 177 20.16 14.58 2.40
C SER A 177 19.83 14.38 0.92
N THR A 178 20.84 14.55 0.05
CA THR A 178 20.67 14.39 -1.41
C THR A 178 20.33 12.95 -1.78
N LEU A 179 21.06 11.97 -1.24
CA LEU A 179 20.81 10.55 -1.52
C LEU A 179 19.41 10.13 -1.05
N ILE A 180 19.01 10.57 0.13
CA ILE A 180 17.69 10.24 0.70
C ILE A 180 16.57 10.92 -0.08
N ILE A 181 16.73 12.18 -0.51
CA ILE A 181 15.75 12.86 -1.36
C ILE A 181 15.58 12.12 -2.69
N ILE A 182 16.69 11.72 -3.35
CA ILE A 182 16.63 10.98 -4.62
C ILE A 182 15.88 9.66 -4.41
N PHE A 183 16.27 8.89 -3.39
CA PHE A 183 15.62 7.61 -3.06
C PHE A 183 14.13 7.79 -2.76
N LEU A 184 13.77 8.76 -1.92
CA LEU A 184 12.39 9.03 -1.54
C LEU A 184 11.56 9.47 -2.74
N THR A 185 12.12 10.30 -3.62
CA THR A 185 11.46 10.76 -4.84
C THR A 185 11.10 9.59 -5.75
N ASP A 186 12.04 8.67 -6.00
CA ASP A 186 11.80 7.52 -6.86
C ASP A 186 10.84 6.50 -6.24
N LEU A 187 10.93 6.32 -4.92
CA LEU A 187 9.97 5.52 -4.16
C LEU A 187 8.56 6.09 -4.26
N LEU A 188 8.37 7.39 -4.03
CA LEU A 188 7.06 8.04 -4.08
C LEU A 188 6.47 8.05 -5.49
N LYS A 189 7.29 8.18 -6.54
CA LYS A 189 6.85 7.95 -7.93
C LYS A 189 6.29 6.54 -8.10
N ALA A 190 6.98 5.52 -7.59
CA ALA A 190 6.53 4.13 -7.67
C ALA A 190 5.23 3.91 -6.89
N VAL A 191 5.13 4.43 -5.66
CA VAL A 191 3.91 4.38 -4.82
C VAL A 191 2.72 5.01 -5.54
N ASN A 192 2.88 6.25 -6.02
CA ASN A 192 1.83 6.98 -6.71
C ASN A 192 1.42 6.30 -8.01
N ALA A 193 2.38 5.85 -8.82
CA ALA A 193 2.06 5.14 -10.05
C ALA A 193 1.28 3.85 -9.76
N PHE A 194 1.67 3.08 -8.73
CA PHE A 194 0.96 1.86 -8.37
C PHE A 194 -0.49 2.16 -8.00
N PHE A 195 -0.69 3.18 -7.16
CA PHE A 195 -2.02 3.57 -6.70
C PHE A 195 -2.90 4.04 -7.86
N ILE A 196 -2.39 4.95 -8.70
CA ILE A 196 -3.13 5.51 -9.83
C ILE A 196 -3.53 4.41 -10.82
N VAL A 197 -2.56 3.59 -11.24
CA VAL A 197 -2.80 2.52 -12.21
C VAL A 197 -3.72 1.46 -11.61
N GLY A 198 -3.46 1.03 -10.38
CA GLY A 198 -4.26 0.01 -9.69
C GLY A 198 -5.72 0.44 -9.54
N LEU A 199 -5.96 1.66 -9.04
CA LEU A 199 -7.32 2.18 -8.91
C LEU A 199 -7.99 2.37 -10.25
N MET A 200 -7.30 2.90 -11.25
CA MET A 200 -7.91 3.15 -12.53
C MET A 200 -8.28 1.82 -13.24
N VAL A 201 -7.48 0.77 -13.11
CA VAL A 201 -7.81 -0.59 -13.58
C VAL A 201 -9.05 -1.12 -12.85
N VAL A 202 -9.01 -1.13 -11.52
CA VAL A 202 -10.08 -1.71 -10.70
C VAL A 202 -11.40 -0.96 -10.89
N CYS A 203 -11.38 0.37 -10.86
CA CYS A 203 -12.59 1.18 -11.09
C CYS A 203 -13.14 1.00 -12.49
N SER A 204 -12.29 0.99 -13.52
CA SER A 204 -12.76 0.80 -14.90
C SER A 204 -13.39 -0.57 -15.09
N ALA A 205 -12.79 -1.63 -14.55
CA ALA A 205 -13.40 -2.97 -14.56
C ALA A 205 -14.74 -2.99 -13.81
N SER A 206 -14.78 -2.34 -12.64
CA SER A 206 -15.95 -2.26 -11.78
C SER A 206 -17.11 -1.49 -12.41
N GLU A 207 -16.84 -0.38 -13.13
CA GLU A 207 -17.82 0.39 -13.89
C GLU A 207 -18.43 -0.45 -15.02
N VAL A 208 -17.58 -1.07 -15.85
CA VAL A 208 -18.04 -1.88 -16.99
C VAL A 208 -18.87 -3.07 -16.50
N LEU A 209 -18.44 -3.73 -15.43
CA LEU A 209 -19.19 -4.82 -14.79
C LEU A 209 -20.52 -4.37 -14.21
N GLN A 210 -20.59 -3.17 -13.64
CA GLN A 210 -21.84 -2.62 -13.13
C GLN A 210 -22.84 -2.39 -14.26
N VAL A 211 -22.40 -1.81 -15.38
CA VAL A 211 -23.23 -1.64 -16.58
C VAL A 211 -23.73 -3.00 -17.09
N LEU A 212 -22.85 -4.01 -17.17
CA LEU A 212 -23.24 -5.36 -17.58
C LEU A 212 -24.25 -6.00 -16.62
N THR A 213 -24.07 -5.80 -15.32
CA THR A 213 -24.97 -6.34 -14.28
C THR A 213 -26.36 -5.71 -14.36
N SER A 214 -26.45 -4.41 -14.60
CA SER A 214 -27.72 -3.71 -14.64
C SER A 214 -28.53 -3.94 -15.91
N LEU A 215 -27.85 -4.21 -17.02
CA LEU A 215 -28.52 -4.66 -18.24
C LEU A 215 -29.23 -6.00 -18.03
N ASN A 216 -28.54 -6.93 -17.37
CA ASN A 216 -29.02 -8.29 -17.16
C ASN A 216 -30.26 -8.36 -16.24
N SER A 217 -30.28 -7.56 -15.16
CA SER A 217 -31.41 -7.51 -14.23
C SER A 217 -32.72 -7.10 -14.91
N ARG A 218 -32.66 -6.27 -15.97
CA ARG A 218 -33.83 -5.85 -16.74
C ARG A 218 -34.19 -6.78 -17.88
N ILE A 219 -33.22 -7.46 -18.50
CA ILE A 219 -33.51 -8.48 -19.52
C ILE A 219 -34.36 -9.60 -18.91
N ALA A 220 -34.09 -9.96 -17.65
CA ALA A 220 -34.93 -10.90 -16.91
C ALA A 220 -36.41 -10.46 -16.82
N GLN A 221 -36.70 -9.16 -16.91
CA GLN A 221 -38.07 -8.62 -16.90
C GLN A 221 -38.66 -8.39 -18.30
N ARG A 222 -37.84 -8.12 -19.34
CA ARG A 222 -38.33 -7.86 -20.70
C ARG A 222 -38.30 -9.12 -21.56
N VAL A 223 -39.37 -9.89 -21.44
CA VAL A 223 -39.66 -11.11 -22.16
C VAL A 223 -39.85 -10.84 -23.67
N VAL A 224 -38.85 -11.27 -24.46
CA VAL A 224 -38.96 -12.17 -25.64
C VAL A 224 -38.50 -11.72 -27.04
N TRP A 225 -38.61 -10.47 -27.53
CA TRP A 225 -38.35 -10.25 -28.99
C TRP A 225 -37.19 -9.32 -29.43
N SER A 226 -36.74 -8.35 -28.63
CA SER A 226 -35.64 -7.43 -29.03
C SER A 226 -34.27 -7.77 -28.41
N GLY A 227 -34.19 -8.82 -27.59
CA GLY A 227 -33.03 -9.09 -26.72
C GLY A 227 -31.78 -9.66 -27.40
N ARG A 228 -31.90 -10.33 -28.56
CA ARG A 228 -30.77 -11.10 -29.11
C ARG A 228 -29.56 -10.23 -29.49
N ASN A 229 -29.80 -9.10 -30.14
CA ASN A 229 -28.72 -8.19 -30.55
C ASN A 229 -28.03 -7.51 -29.35
N LEU A 230 -28.77 -7.27 -28.26
CA LEU A 230 -28.21 -6.69 -27.03
C LEU A 230 -27.35 -7.71 -26.30
N GLN A 231 -27.82 -8.95 -26.22
CA GLN A 231 -27.09 -10.03 -25.57
C GLN A 231 -25.75 -10.33 -26.26
N GLU A 232 -25.70 -10.29 -27.60
CA GLU A 232 -24.44 -10.43 -28.33
C GLU A 232 -23.45 -9.30 -28.00
N ARG A 233 -23.92 -8.04 -27.91
CA ARG A 233 -23.09 -6.89 -27.55
C ARG A 233 -22.57 -6.99 -26.11
N GLU A 234 -23.39 -7.46 -25.17
CA GLU A 234 -23.00 -7.68 -23.79
C GLU A 234 -21.93 -8.77 -23.65
N VAL A 235 -22.14 -9.91 -24.32
CA VAL A 235 -21.15 -11.01 -24.36
C VAL A 235 -19.84 -10.52 -24.97
N LYS A 236 -19.92 -9.72 -26.04
CA LYS A 236 -18.74 -9.12 -26.68
C LYS A 236 -18.00 -8.18 -25.71
N LEU A 237 -18.71 -7.26 -25.03
CA LEU A 237 -18.12 -6.35 -24.05
C LEU A 237 -17.47 -7.12 -22.88
N TYR A 238 -18.14 -8.15 -22.36
CA TYR A 238 -17.58 -8.99 -21.30
C TYR A 238 -16.30 -9.71 -21.77
N ARG A 239 -16.29 -10.23 -23.00
CA ARG A 239 -15.11 -10.90 -23.58
C ARG A 239 -13.95 -9.93 -23.78
N GLU A 240 -14.21 -8.72 -24.27
CA GLU A 240 -13.17 -7.68 -24.39
C GLU A 240 -12.60 -7.29 -23.02
N LEU A 241 -13.47 -7.14 -22.01
CA LEU A 241 -13.04 -6.89 -20.64
C LEU A 241 -12.23 -8.05 -20.06
N LEU A 242 -12.64 -9.30 -20.33
CA LEU A 242 -11.92 -10.51 -19.91
C LEU A 242 -10.53 -10.60 -20.53
N ILE A 243 -10.39 -10.28 -21.83
CA ILE A 243 -9.10 -10.24 -22.53
C ILE A 243 -8.20 -9.16 -21.92
N TRP A 244 -8.74 -7.95 -21.72
CA TRP A 244 -7.98 -6.85 -21.13
C TRP A 244 -7.55 -7.13 -19.68
N MET A 245 -8.43 -7.71 -18.86
CA MET A 245 -8.10 -8.15 -17.50
C MET A 245 -7.08 -9.29 -17.50
N GLY A 246 -7.19 -10.24 -18.43
CA GLY A 246 -6.21 -11.32 -18.61
C GLY A 246 -4.82 -10.77 -18.92
N PHE A 247 -4.74 -9.83 -19.87
CA PHE A 247 -3.50 -9.14 -20.22
C PHE A 247 -2.92 -8.38 -19.03
N THR A 248 -3.75 -7.62 -18.31
CA THR A 248 -3.35 -6.84 -17.13
C THR A 248 -2.85 -7.75 -16.01
N ASN A 249 -3.55 -8.86 -15.74
CA ASN A 249 -3.15 -9.82 -14.72
C ASN A 249 -1.82 -10.49 -15.06
N GLN A 250 -1.63 -10.91 -16.31
CA GLN A 250 -0.43 -11.61 -16.75
C GLN A 250 0.81 -10.71 -16.74
N ASN A 251 0.68 -9.47 -17.22
CA ASN A 251 1.83 -8.57 -17.42
C ASN A 251 2.11 -7.65 -16.23
N PHE A 252 1.07 -7.32 -15.45
CA PHE A 252 1.17 -6.38 -14.33
C PHE A 252 0.85 -7.03 -12.99
N CYS A 253 -0.38 -7.50 -12.76
CA CYS A 253 -0.81 -7.88 -11.41
C CYS A 253 -0.02 -9.07 -10.84
N ARG A 254 0.25 -10.10 -11.66
CA ARG A 254 1.02 -11.29 -11.24
C ARG A 254 2.40 -10.95 -10.71
N PHE A 255 3.02 -9.88 -11.18
CA PHE A 255 4.35 -9.45 -10.75
C PHE A 255 4.28 -8.38 -9.66
N ALA A 256 3.39 -7.40 -9.79
CA ALA A 256 3.40 -6.21 -8.94
C ALA A 256 2.63 -6.41 -7.63
N VAL A 257 1.52 -7.15 -7.63
CA VAL A 257 0.62 -7.29 -6.48
C VAL A 257 1.17 -8.18 -5.36
N PRO A 258 1.85 -9.33 -5.62
CA PRO A 258 2.32 -10.18 -4.53
C PRO A 258 3.35 -9.51 -3.60
N PRO A 259 4.41 -8.83 -4.11
CA PRO A 259 5.33 -8.08 -3.25
C PRO A 259 4.62 -6.99 -2.45
N LEU A 260 3.66 -6.29 -3.07
CA LEU A 260 2.88 -5.28 -2.37
C LEU A 260 2.08 -5.86 -1.20
N ILE A 261 1.38 -6.98 -1.41
CA ILE A 261 0.59 -7.59 -0.32
C ILE A 261 1.52 -8.14 0.76
N PHE A 262 2.56 -8.88 0.40
CA PHE A 262 3.44 -9.53 1.37
C PHE A 262 4.24 -8.51 2.19
N PHE A 263 4.99 -7.63 1.51
CA PHE A 263 5.81 -6.63 2.20
C PHE A 263 4.96 -5.49 2.76
N GLY A 264 3.84 -5.13 2.11
CA GLY A 264 2.95 -4.08 2.60
C GLY A 264 2.20 -4.48 3.88
N VAL A 265 1.73 -5.73 3.99
CA VAL A 265 1.14 -6.22 5.25
C VAL A 265 2.20 -6.30 6.34
N SER A 266 3.41 -6.77 6.02
CA SER A 266 4.53 -6.78 6.97
C SER A 266 4.87 -5.36 7.44
N PHE A 267 4.93 -4.40 6.51
CA PHE A 267 5.17 -2.99 6.78
C PHE A 267 4.10 -2.40 7.71
N LEU A 268 2.83 -2.74 7.50
CA LEU A 268 1.75 -2.32 8.39
C LEU A 268 1.86 -2.92 9.79
N ILE A 269 2.19 -4.21 9.91
CA ILE A 269 2.41 -4.87 11.20
C ILE A 269 3.52 -4.14 11.97
N PHE A 270 4.68 -3.92 11.33
CA PHE A 270 5.78 -3.19 11.95
C PHE A 270 5.39 -1.76 12.30
N GLY A 271 4.69 -1.08 11.40
CA GLY A 271 4.22 0.29 11.59
C GLY A 271 3.34 0.45 12.83
N ILE A 272 2.32 -0.39 12.97
CA ILE A 272 1.42 -0.36 14.14
C ILE A 272 2.19 -0.73 15.41
N TYR A 273 2.99 -1.80 15.37
CA TYR A 273 3.83 -2.22 16.50
C TYR A 273 4.77 -1.10 16.96
N GLY A 274 5.51 -0.48 16.03
CA GLY A 274 6.43 0.59 16.33
C GLY A 274 5.73 1.85 16.83
N SER A 275 4.59 2.23 16.26
CA SER A 275 3.80 3.35 16.78
C SER A 275 3.32 3.13 18.21
N ILE A 276 3.02 1.89 18.62
CA ILE A 276 2.64 1.62 20.01
C ILE A 276 3.87 1.61 20.91
N ARG A 277 4.92 0.89 20.54
CA ARG A 277 6.08 0.67 21.41
C ARG A 277 6.97 1.90 21.57
N MET A 278 7.09 2.71 20.52
CA MET A 278 8.00 3.86 20.48
C MET A 278 7.37 5.17 20.96
N ARG A 279 6.13 5.14 21.45
CA ARG A 279 5.37 6.34 21.85
C ARG A 279 6.12 7.23 22.86
N ASP A 280 6.75 6.61 23.85
CA ASP A 280 7.43 7.33 24.93
C ASP A 280 8.96 7.36 24.76
N GLN A 281 9.48 6.68 23.73
CA GLN A 281 10.92 6.50 23.53
C GLN A 281 11.48 7.29 22.33
N MET A 282 10.62 7.90 21.52
CA MET A 282 11.05 8.48 20.25
C MET A 282 10.72 9.97 20.19
N GLN A 283 11.63 10.75 19.62
CA GLN A 283 11.36 12.16 19.37
C GLN A 283 10.11 12.32 18.49
N VAL A 284 9.27 13.29 18.83
CA VAL A 284 7.95 13.50 18.22
C VAL A 284 7.99 13.51 16.69
N VAL A 285 9.01 14.14 16.09
CA VAL A 285 9.14 14.22 14.62
C VAL A 285 9.30 12.84 13.98
N ILE A 286 10.14 12.00 14.57
CA ILE A 286 10.45 10.67 14.04
C ILE A 286 9.31 9.70 14.37
N TYR A 287 8.70 9.91 15.53
CA TYR A 287 7.48 9.24 15.92
C TYR A 287 6.34 9.50 14.92
N LEU A 288 6.23 10.69 14.32
CA LEU A 288 5.20 11.00 13.32
C LEU A 288 5.43 10.32 11.96
N LEU A 289 6.67 9.98 11.61
CA LEU A 289 6.98 9.39 10.31
C LEU A 289 6.39 7.98 10.14
N VAL A 290 6.51 7.15 11.18
CA VAL A 290 6.00 5.77 11.20
C VAL A 290 4.46 5.70 11.00
N PRO A 291 3.62 6.42 11.78
CA PRO A 291 2.17 6.39 11.62
C PRO A 291 1.72 7.04 10.33
N ILE A 292 2.37 8.10 9.83
CA ILE A 292 2.03 8.69 8.53
C ILE A 292 2.29 7.69 7.40
N ALA A 293 3.45 7.03 7.40
CA ALA A 293 3.78 6.03 6.39
C ALA A 293 2.87 4.79 6.50
N SER A 294 2.56 4.35 7.73
CA SER A 294 1.61 3.26 7.99
C SER A 294 0.20 3.60 7.54
N PHE A 295 -0.25 4.83 7.77
CA PHE A 295 -1.54 5.32 7.31
C PHE A 295 -1.62 5.31 5.79
N LEU A 296 -0.57 5.74 5.09
CA LEU A 296 -0.49 5.62 3.62
C LEU A 296 -0.64 4.17 3.17
N ALA A 297 0.13 3.25 3.74
CA ALA A 297 0.02 1.83 3.42
C ALA A 297 -1.39 1.26 3.75
N PHE A 298 -2.02 1.76 4.80
CA PHE A 298 -3.36 1.35 5.21
C PHE A 298 -4.41 1.82 4.19
N LEU A 299 -4.27 3.03 3.64
CA LEU A 299 -5.13 3.50 2.55
C LEU A 299 -5.07 2.58 1.32
N PHE A 300 -3.89 2.03 0.99
CA PHE A 300 -3.80 1.02 -0.08
C PHE A 300 -4.61 -0.22 0.24
N VAL A 301 -4.44 -0.78 1.45
CA VAL A 301 -5.13 -2.01 1.86
C VAL A 301 -6.64 -1.80 1.93
N VAL A 302 -7.10 -0.69 2.49
CA VAL A 302 -8.54 -0.42 2.71
C VAL A 302 -9.26 0.05 1.46
N LEU A 303 -8.58 0.71 0.52
CA LEU A 303 -9.23 1.19 -0.69
C LEU A 303 -9.09 0.20 -1.85
N LEU A 304 -7.89 -0.31 -2.09
CA LEU A 304 -7.60 -1.08 -3.31
C LEU A 304 -8.08 -2.53 -3.19
N ILE A 305 -7.91 -3.18 -2.04
CA ILE A 305 -8.31 -4.59 -1.86
C ILE A 305 -9.83 -4.76 -1.92
N PRO A 306 -10.67 -3.97 -1.23
CA PRO A 306 -12.11 -4.12 -1.31
C PRO A 306 -12.66 -3.82 -2.71
N GLU A 307 -12.12 -2.79 -3.38
CA GLU A 307 -12.52 -2.52 -4.76
C GLU A 307 -12.10 -3.63 -5.72
N ALA A 308 -10.91 -4.22 -5.53
CA ALA A 308 -10.47 -5.38 -6.32
C ALA A 308 -11.35 -6.62 -6.08
N ALA A 309 -11.81 -6.83 -4.84
CA ALA A 309 -12.72 -7.93 -4.50
C ALA A 309 -14.12 -7.72 -5.14
N LYS A 310 -14.64 -6.48 -5.14
CA LYS A 310 -15.90 -6.13 -5.81
C LYS A 310 -15.88 -6.47 -7.31
N VAL A 311 -14.74 -6.34 -8.00
CA VAL A 311 -14.62 -6.75 -9.41
C VAL A 311 -14.90 -8.25 -9.57
N PHE A 312 -14.36 -9.08 -8.68
CA PHE A 312 -14.63 -10.53 -8.69
C PHE A 312 -16.09 -10.84 -8.38
N GLU A 313 -16.68 -10.20 -7.38
CA GLU A 313 -18.07 -10.42 -7.00
C GLU A 313 -19.05 -10.01 -8.10
N ARG A 314 -18.86 -8.81 -8.69
CA ARG A 314 -19.69 -8.32 -9.79
C ARG A 314 -19.57 -9.20 -11.02
N SER A 315 -18.36 -9.67 -11.34
CA SER A 315 -18.18 -10.57 -12.49
C SER A 315 -18.86 -11.92 -12.27
N ASN A 316 -18.76 -12.49 -11.07
CA ASN A 316 -19.42 -13.74 -10.72
C ASN A 316 -20.96 -13.57 -10.71
N LEU A 317 -21.46 -12.48 -10.14
CA LEU A 317 -22.89 -12.17 -10.10
C LEU A 317 -23.45 -11.99 -11.51
N TYR A 318 -22.76 -11.25 -12.38
CA TYR A 318 -23.13 -11.15 -13.79
C TYR A 318 -23.22 -12.53 -14.44
N LEU A 319 -22.19 -13.36 -14.30
CA LEU A 319 -22.18 -14.71 -14.90
C LEU A 319 -23.33 -15.59 -14.39
N VAL A 320 -23.63 -15.55 -13.09
CA VAL A 320 -24.73 -16.32 -12.49
C VAL A 320 -26.08 -15.83 -13.02
N MET A 321 -26.29 -14.50 -13.09
CA MET A 321 -27.52 -13.93 -13.60
C MET A 321 -27.72 -14.27 -15.08
N THR A 322 -26.69 -14.16 -15.92
CA THR A 322 -26.83 -14.43 -17.35
C THR A 322 -27.00 -15.93 -17.63
N ARG A 323 -26.36 -16.79 -16.83
CA ARG A 323 -26.59 -18.23 -16.91
C ARG A 323 -28.05 -18.62 -16.60
N ARG A 324 -28.74 -17.87 -15.74
CA ARG A 324 -30.17 -18.10 -15.44
C ARG A 324 -31.10 -17.60 -16.54
N SER A 325 -30.73 -16.54 -17.26
CA SER A 325 -31.54 -15.99 -18.36
C SER A 325 -31.40 -16.78 -19.67
N LEU A 326 -30.28 -17.49 -19.85
CA LEU A 326 -30.04 -18.34 -21.02
C LEU A 326 -30.92 -19.60 -21.02
N ARG A 327 -31.65 -19.81 -22.14
CA ARG A 327 -32.44 -21.03 -22.36
C ARG A 327 -31.50 -22.24 -22.53
N ARG A 328 -31.81 -23.35 -21.84
CA ARG A 328 -31.02 -24.59 -21.92
C ARG A 328 -30.89 -25.07 -23.37
N GLY A 329 -29.68 -25.42 -23.78
CA GLY A 329 -29.38 -26.06 -25.07
C GLY A 329 -29.01 -25.12 -26.21
N THR A 330 -28.95 -23.80 -26.00
CA THR A 330 -28.52 -22.86 -27.04
C THR A 330 -27.00 -22.82 -27.19
N LEU A 331 -26.51 -22.46 -28.39
CA LEU A 331 -25.07 -22.21 -28.62
C LEU A 331 -24.53 -21.13 -27.66
N GLU A 332 -25.38 -20.16 -27.31
CA GLU A 332 -25.07 -19.12 -26.33
C GLU A 332 -24.72 -19.71 -24.96
N GLU A 333 -25.41 -20.77 -24.52
CA GLU A 333 -25.08 -21.45 -23.26
C GLU A 333 -23.66 -22.05 -23.31
N LYS A 334 -23.25 -22.63 -24.44
CA LYS A 334 -21.90 -23.16 -24.61
C LYS A 334 -20.85 -22.05 -24.56
N VAL A 335 -21.12 -20.92 -25.22
CA VAL A 335 -20.24 -19.73 -25.15
C VAL A 335 -20.16 -19.23 -23.71
N PHE A 336 -21.29 -19.15 -23.00
CA PHE A 336 -21.32 -18.65 -21.63
C PHE A 336 -20.62 -19.57 -20.63
N ARG A 337 -20.71 -20.89 -20.82
CA ARG A 337 -19.94 -21.87 -20.02
C ARG A 337 -18.43 -21.72 -20.19
N SER A 338 -17.97 -21.13 -21.30
CA SER A 338 -16.55 -20.85 -21.52
C SER A 338 -16.07 -19.59 -20.80
N LEU A 339 -16.97 -18.68 -20.43
CA LEU A 339 -16.64 -17.47 -19.69
C LEU A 339 -16.30 -17.82 -18.23
N ARG A 340 -15.27 -17.15 -17.71
CA ARG A 340 -14.78 -17.35 -16.34
C ARG A 340 -14.93 -16.05 -15.56
N PRO A 341 -15.18 -16.12 -14.24
CA PRO A 341 -15.19 -14.93 -13.42
C PRO A 341 -13.81 -14.26 -13.50
N MET A 342 -13.81 -12.94 -13.56
CA MET A 342 -12.60 -12.13 -13.64
C MET A 342 -12.40 -11.35 -12.36
N GLY A 343 -11.13 -11.22 -11.97
CA GLY A 343 -10.72 -10.46 -10.81
C GLY A 343 -9.23 -10.16 -10.90
N ILE A 344 -8.71 -9.44 -9.92
CA ILE A 344 -7.27 -9.19 -9.82
C ILE A 344 -6.58 -10.47 -9.34
N GLN A 345 -5.57 -10.94 -10.07
CA GLN A 345 -4.82 -12.14 -9.71
C GLN A 345 -3.62 -11.81 -8.83
N VAL A 346 -3.49 -12.51 -7.71
CA VAL A 346 -2.35 -12.44 -6.78
C VAL A 346 -1.44 -13.65 -7.03
N ALA A 347 -0.78 -13.68 -8.20
CA ALA A 347 0.09 -14.77 -8.62
C ALA A 347 -0.49 -16.17 -8.36
N SER A 348 0.19 -17.01 -7.56
CA SER A 348 -0.22 -18.37 -7.19
C SER A 348 -1.32 -18.42 -6.13
N PHE A 349 -1.61 -17.31 -5.44
CA PHE A 349 -2.65 -17.22 -4.41
C PHE A 349 -4.07 -17.09 -4.99
N GLY A 350 -4.20 -17.06 -6.32
CA GLY A 350 -5.49 -17.01 -7.01
C GLY A 350 -6.02 -15.59 -7.19
N LEU A 351 -7.34 -15.44 -7.14
CA LEU A 351 -8.04 -14.16 -7.36
C LEU A 351 -8.32 -13.48 -6.02
N VAL A 352 -8.24 -12.15 -5.99
CA VAL A 352 -8.66 -11.34 -4.84
C VAL A 352 -10.16 -11.53 -4.60
N LYS A 353 -10.50 -12.12 -3.45
CA LYS A 353 -11.88 -12.32 -2.96
C LYS A 353 -12.05 -11.63 -1.61
N ASN A 354 -13.28 -11.49 -1.14
CA ASN A 354 -13.56 -10.96 0.21
C ASN A 354 -12.87 -11.76 1.32
N ASP A 355 -12.64 -13.06 1.12
CA ASP A 355 -11.92 -13.89 2.09
C ASP A 355 -10.46 -13.45 2.24
N LEU A 356 -9.82 -12.95 1.17
CA LEU A 356 -8.46 -12.42 1.25
C LEU A 356 -8.39 -11.21 2.18
N MET A 357 -9.38 -10.32 2.13
CA MET A 357 -9.43 -9.17 3.04
C MET A 357 -9.56 -9.62 4.49
N LYS A 358 -10.41 -10.61 4.78
CA LYS A 358 -10.55 -11.18 6.13
C LYS A 358 -9.23 -11.80 6.61
N ILE A 359 -8.53 -12.52 5.73
CA ILE A 359 -7.22 -13.11 6.02
C ILE A 359 -6.21 -12.00 6.31
N VAL A 360 -6.13 -10.95 5.48
CA VAL A 360 -5.20 -9.84 5.68
C VAL A 360 -5.45 -9.13 7.01
N ILE A 361 -6.72 -8.84 7.34
CA ILE A 361 -7.07 -8.22 8.62
C ILE A 361 -6.69 -9.13 9.78
N ARG A 362 -7.03 -10.42 9.70
CA ARG A 362 -6.69 -11.41 10.73
C ARG A 362 -5.17 -11.49 10.95
N VAL A 363 -4.39 -11.61 9.88
CA VAL A 363 -2.92 -11.67 9.92
C VAL A 363 -2.33 -10.39 10.48
N LEU A 364 -2.88 -9.23 10.10
CA LEU A 364 -2.48 -7.93 10.65
C LEU A 364 -2.72 -7.88 12.17
N THR A 365 -3.91 -8.26 12.63
CA THR A 365 -4.26 -8.24 14.06
C THR A 365 -3.47 -9.26 14.87
N GLU A 366 -3.42 -10.51 14.43
CA GLU A 366 -2.76 -11.61 15.16
C GLU A 366 -1.26 -11.36 15.30
N ASN A 367 -0.58 -10.98 14.21
CA ASN A 367 0.87 -10.74 14.26
C ASN A 367 1.21 -9.47 15.02
N THR A 368 0.38 -8.43 14.96
CA THR A 368 0.58 -7.23 15.77
C THR A 368 0.43 -7.55 17.25
N CYS A 369 -0.63 -8.27 17.65
CA CYS A 369 -0.82 -8.73 19.03
C CYS A 369 0.33 -9.63 19.49
N ASN A 370 0.75 -10.60 18.69
CA ASN A 370 1.87 -11.49 19.03
C ASN A 370 3.18 -10.70 19.24
N LEU A 371 3.48 -9.71 18.40
CA LEU A 371 4.64 -8.85 18.59
C LEU A 371 4.54 -8.01 19.86
N LEU A 372 3.36 -7.46 20.18
CA LEU A 372 3.12 -6.68 21.39
C LEU A 372 3.16 -7.52 22.68
N ILE A 373 2.84 -8.81 22.61
CA ILE A 373 2.91 -9.73 23.76
C ILE A 373 4.34 -10.23 23.97
N THR A 374 5.09 -10.41 22.88
CA THR A 374 6.46 -10.94 22.95
C THR A 374 7.48 -9.91 23.46
N PHE A 375 7.23 -8.61 23.27
CA PHE A 375 8.19 -7.51 23.52
C PHE A 375 7.54 -6.29 24.18
#